data_AF-A0A928NFC1-F1
#
_entry.id   AF-A0A928NFC1-F1
#
_cell.length_a   1.000
_cell.length_b   1.000
_cell.length_c   1.000
_cell.angle_alpha   90.00
_cell.angle_beta   90.00
_cell.angle_gamma   90.00
#
_symmetry.space_group_name_H-M   'P 1'
#
loop_
_entity.id
_entity.type
_entity.pdbx_description
1 polymer ?
#
loop_
_entity_poly.entity_id
_entity_poly.type
_entity_poly.pdbx_seq_one_letter_code
_entity_poly.pdbx_strand_id
1 'polypeptide(L)' 'MSKTSNNNQQLYSHNPEVIKRIEALEEKYKDDTDALEIIERRKTDIAYIESRICDGDYTGQTPIQLIMSLERHLLDWH' A
#
# COMPACT_ATOMS: atom_id res chain seq x y z
N MET A 1 32.88 -1.20 8.08
CA MET A 1 32.05 -0.18 8.75
C MET A 1 30.67 -0.25 8.16
N SER A 2 29.73 -0.86 8.90
CA SER A 2 28.33 -1.00 8.50
C SER A 2 27.66 0.37 8.46
N LYS A 3 27.28 0.82 7.27
CA LYS A 3 26.36 1.96 7.12
C LYS A 3 24.96 1.40 6.97
N THR A 4 24.34 1.06 8.11
CA THR A 4 22.90 0.84 8.16
C THR A 4 22.25 2.22 8.11
N SER A 5 22.10 2.78 6.91
CA SER A 5 21.33 4.01 6.74
C SER A 5 19.85 3.66 6.93
N ASN A 6 19.29 4.22 7.99
CA ASN A 6 17.85 4.37 8.22
C ASN A 6 17.17 4.90 6.95
N ASN A 7 16.46 4.04 6.22
CA ASN A 7 15.60 4.40 5.10
C ASN A 7 14.15 3.96 5.41
N ASN A 8 13.61 4.41 6.54
CA ASN A 8 12.25 4.10 6.96
C ASN A 8 11.19 5.12 6.46
N GLN A 9 11.45 5.89 5.39
CA GLN A 9 10.51 6.92 4.94
C GLN A 9 10.29 7.03 3.42
N GLN A 10 10.56 5.99 2.63
CA GLN A 10 10.21 6.03 1.20
C GLN A 10 9.93 4.65 0.58
N LEU A 11 9.20 3.79 1.30
CA LEU A 11 8.58 2.60 0.72
C LEU A 11 7.23 2.98 0.10
N TYR A 12 7.26 3.92 -0.85
CA TYR A 12 6.11 4.16 -1.72
C TYR A 12 6.25 3.28 -2.95
N SER A 13 5.12 2.70 -3.32
CA SER A 13 4.99 1.77 -4.43
C SER A 13 5.83 2.16 -5.65
N HIS A 14 6.70 1.28 -6.15
CA HIS A 14 7.37 1.49 -7.45
C HIS A 14 6.37 1.56 -8.61
N ASN A 15 5.11 1.16 -8.37
CA ASN A 15 4.02 1.32 -9.31
C ASN A 15 3.28 2.67 -9.13
N PRO A 16 3.37 3.60 -10.10
CA PRO A 16 2.72 4.91 -10.02
C PRO A 16 1.18 4.81 -10.01
N GLU A 17 0.60 3.74 -10.53
CA GLU A 17 -0.85 3.53 -10.48
C GLU A 17 -1.34 3.26 -9.05
N VAL A 18 -0.60 2.45 -8.30
CA VAL A 18 -0.92 2.11 -6.91
C VAL A 18 -0.84 3.35 -6.02
N ILE A 19 0.17 4.21 -6.22
CA ILE A 19 0.28 5.50 -5.50
C ILE A 19 -0.96 6.35 -5.76
N LYS A 20 -1.30 6.57 -7.03
CA LYS A 20 -2.44 7.42 -7.41
C LYS A 20 -3.77 6.92 -6.83
N ARG A 21 -3.96 5.60 -6.76
CA ARG A 21 -5.17 5.00 -6.18
C ARG A 21 -5.23 5.15 -4.66
N ILE A 22 -4.10 5.01 -3.97
CA ILE A 22 -4.00 5.26 -2.52
C ILE A 22 -4.36 6.71 -2.22
N GLU A 23 -3.76 7.67 -2.92
CA GLU A 23 -4.05 9.11 -2.73
C GLU A 23 -5.53 9.42 -2.98
N ALA A 24 -6.14 8.81 -4.00
CA ALA A 24 -7.57 8.97 -4.27
C ALA A 24 -8.46 8.38 -3.17
N LEU A 25 -8.06 7.26 -2.57
CA LEU A 25 -8.77 6.66 -1.44
C LEU A 25 -8.62 7.51 -0.17
N GLU A 26 -7.42 8.01 0.14
CA GLU A 26 -7.17 8.89 1.28
C GLU A 26 -8.03 10.17 1.19
N GLU A 27 -8.12 10.80 0.02
CA GLU A 27 -8.98 11.97 -0.17
C GLU A 27 -10.48 11.62 -0.06
N LYS A 28 -10.90 10.48 -0.63
CA LYS A 28 -12.30 10.04 -0.60
C LYS A 28 -12.78 9.76 0.83
N TYR A 29 -11.91 9.20 1.66
CA TYR A 29 -12.21 8.78 3.03
C TYR A 29 -11.58 9.69 4.09
N LYS A 30 -11.19 10.92 3.75
CA LYS A 30 -10.47 11.84 4.64
C LYS A 30 -11.14 12.13 5.98
N ASP A 31 -12.47 12.04 6.02
CA ASP A 31 -13.28 12.27 7.22
C ASP A 31 -13.71 10.96 7.91
N ASP A 32 -13.25 9.81 7.41
CA ASP A 32 -13.51 8.49 7.96
C ASP A 32 -12.23 7.88 8.55
N THR A 33 -12.12 7.94 9.87
CA THR A 33 -10.92 7.49 10.59
C THR A 33 -10.71 5.98 10.46
N ASP A 34 -11.77 5.19 10.43
CA ASP A 34 -11.65 3.73 10.36
C ASP A 34 -11.21 3.28 8.96
N ALA A 35 -11.73 3.92 7.92
CA ALA A 35 -11.30 3.70 6.55
C ALA A 35 -9.83 4.11 6.34
N LEU A 36 -9.40 5.25 6.92
CA LEU A 36 -8.00 5.70 6.86
C LEU A 36 -7.05 4.72 7.56
N GLU A 37 -7.43 4.14 8.71
CA GLU A 37 -6.63 3.09 9.34
C GLU A 37 -6.45 1.86 8.44
N ILE A 38 -7.50 1.46 7.74
CA ILE A 38 -7.44 0.32 6.82
C ILE A 38 -6.56 0.65 5.60
N ILE A 39 -6.64 1.86 5.07
CA ILE A 39 -5.75 2.34 4.01
C ILE A 39 -4.29 2.30 4.47
N GLU A 40 -3.98 2.77 5.68
CA GLU A 40 -2.62 2.80 6.22
C GLU A 40 -2.03 1.39 6.43
N ARG A 41 -2.84 0.46 6.96
CA ARG A 41 -2.46 -0.96 7.06
C ARG A 41 -2.17 -1.53 5.68
N ARG A 42 -3.00 -1.20 4.68
CA ARG A 42 -2.82 -1.69 3.33
C ARG A 42 -1.58 -1.12 2.63
N LYS A 43 -1.20 0.13 2.91
CA LYS A 43 0.07 0.72 2.46
C LYS A 43 1.27 -0.07 2.98
N THR A 44 1.21 -0.49 4.25
CA THR A 44 2.26 -1.32 4.86
C THR A 44 2.36 -2.69 4.18
N ASP A 45 1.23 -3.34 3.89
CA ASP A 45 1.20 -4.61 3.14
C ASP A 45 1.84 -4.46 1.75
N ILE A 46 1.55 -3.37 1.04
CA ILE A 46 2.09 -3.10 -0.30
C ILE A 46 3.60 -2.95 -0.25
N ALA A 47 4.12 -2.15 0.68
CA ALA A 47 5.54 -1.97 0.90
C ALA A 47 6.25 -3.31 1.16
N TYR A 48 5.64 -4.17 1.98
CA TYR A 48 6.16 -5.51 2.25
C TYR A 48 6.20 -6.38 0.99
N ILE A 49 5.11 -6.41 0.23
CA ILE A 49 5.00 -7.22 -1.00
C ILE A 49 6.02 -6.75 -2.04
N GLU A 50 6.20 -5.44 -2.22
CA GLU A 50 7.18 -4.91 -3.15
C GLU A 50 8.61 -5.29 -2.78
N SER A 51 8.96 -5.25 -1.48
CA SER A 51 10.26 -5.76 -1.02
C SER A 51 10.45 -7.22 -1.42
N ARG A 52 9.43 -8.07 -1.21
CA ARG A 52 9.50 -9.50 -1.56
C ARG A 52 9.57 -9.75 -3.06
N ILE A 53 8.92 -8.92 -3.88
CA ILE A 53 9.04 -8.97 -5.35
C ILE A 53 10.46 -8.58 -5.78
N CYS A 54 11.03 -7.54 -5.17
CA CYS A 54 12.40 -7.11 -5.44
C CYS A 54 13.42 -8.21 -5.11
N ASP A 55 13.20 -8.93 -4.02
CA ASP A 55 14.00 -10.09 -3.62
C ASP A 55 13.79 -11.32 -4.51
N GLY A 56 12.83 -11.27 -5.46
CA GLY A 56 12.53 -12.36 -6.39
C GLY A 56 11.77 -13.54 -5.77
N ASP A 57 11.25 -13.38 -4.56
CA ASP A 57 10.67 -14.45 -3.74
C ASP A 57 9.19 -14.17 -3.41
N TYR A 58 8.45 -13.65 -4.40
CA TYR A 58 7.03 -13.38 -4.24
C TYR A 58 6.21 -13.83 -5.45
N THR A 59 5.31 -14.79 -5.22
CA THR A 59 4.38 -15.31 -6.23
C THR A 59 2.92 -15.07 -5.85
N GLY A 60 2.68 -14.20 -4.87
CA GLY A 60 1.35 -13.92 -4.34
C GLY A 60 0.62 -12.80 -5.09
N GLN A 61 -0.34 -12.19 -4.39
CA GLN A 61 -1.12 -11.06 -4.89
C GLN A 61 -0.25 -9.83 -5.11
N THR A 62 -0.26 -9.27 -6.32
CA THR A 62 0.52 -8.07 -6.65
C THR A 62 -0.01 -6.83 -5.92
N PRO A 63 0.80 -5.78 -5.73
CA PRO A 63 0.37 -4.52 -5.12
C PRO A 63 -0.90 -3.93 -5.72
N ILE A 64 -1.05 -4.00 -7.05
CA ILE A 64 -2.24 -3.49 -7.74
C ILE A 64 -3.49 -4.31 -7.42
N GLN A 65 -3.38 -5.64 -7.38
CA GLN A 65 -4.50 -6.50 -7.01
C GLN A 65 -4.92 -6.26 -5.55
N LEU A 66 -3.96 -5.96 -4.68
CA LEU A 66 -4.21 -5.68 -3.27
C LEU A 66 -4.98 -4.35 -3.09
N ILE A 67 -4.62 -3.31 -3.87
CA ILE A 67 -5.38 -2.06 -3.91
C ILE A 67 -6.79 -2.24 -4.49
N MET A 68 -6.94 -2.99 -5.58
CA MET A 68 -8.29 -3.26 -6.11
C MET A 68 -9.18 -3.98 -5.08
N SER A 69 -8.60 -4.87 -4.28
CA SER A 69 -9.31 -5.52 -3.18
C SER A 69 -9.68 -4.53 -2.07
N LEU A 70 -8.81 -3.57 -1.76
CA LEU A 70 -9.10 -2.50 -0.80
C LEU A 70 -10.24 -1.60 -1.29
N GLU A 71 -10.19 -1.17 -2.55
CA GLU A 71 -11.24 -0.34 -3.16
C GLU A 71 -12.62 -1.01 -3.06
N ARG A 72 -12.69 -2.31 -3.37
CA ARG A 72 -13.91 -3.11 -3.23
C ARG A 72 -14.35 -3.21 -1.76
N HIS A 73 -13.43 -3.51 -0.85
CA HIS A 73 -13.75 -3.62 0.57
C HIS A 73 -14.33 -2.32 1.14
N LEU A 74 -13.70 -1.18 0.85
CA LEU A 74 -14.17 0.13 1.29
C LEU A 74 -15.48 0.56 0.60
N LEU A 75 -15.74 0.05 -0.61
CA LEU A 75 -17.01 0.27 -1.30
C LEU A 75 -18.15 -0.58 -0.72
N ASP A 76 -17.88 -1.83 -0.36
CA ASP A 76 -18.93 -2.73 0.15
C ASP A 76 -19.27 -2.42 1.61
N TRP A 77 -18.36 -1.78 2.35
CA TRP A 77 -18.57 -1.37 3.74
C TRP A 77 -19.36 -0.05 3.89
N HIS A 78 -19.32 0.82 2.87
CA HIS A 78 -19.95 2.16 2.86
C HIS A 78 -21.16 2.26 1.92
#